data_AF-I7HJP5-F1
#
_entry.id   AF-I7HJP5-F1
#
_cell.length_a   1.000
_cell.length_b   1.000
_cell.length_c   1.000
_cell.angle_alpha   90.00
_cell.angle_beta   90.00
_cell.angle_gamma   90.00
#
_symmetry.space_group_name_H-M   'P 1'
#
loop_
_entity.id
_entity.type
_entity.pdbx_description
1 polymer ?
#
loop_
_entity_poly.entity_id
_entity_poly.type
_entity_poly.pdbx_seq_one_letter_code
_entity_poly.pdbx_strand_id
1 'polypeptide(L)' 'NKVHVFTCKAAMVACGGAVNIFRPRSTGEGKGRAWYPVWNAGSTYTMCAQVGATLTMMENRFTPSRFKDGYGPVGA' A
#
# COMPACT_ATOMS: atom_id res chain seq x y z
N ASN A 1 17.51 7.77 18.51
CA ASN A 1 16.46 6.77 18.23
C ASN A 1 15.77 6.36 19.51
N LYS A 2 14.44 6.39 19.54
CA LYS A 2 13.64 5.79 20.61
C LYS A 2 13.11 4.46 20.09
N VAL A 3 13.33 3.38 20.84
CA VAL A 3 12.83 2.05 20.50
C VAL A 3 11.54 1.83 21.27
N HIS A 4 10.48 1.42 20.57
CA HIS A 4 9.18 1.15 21.16
C HIS A 4 8.91 -0.36 21.12
N VAL A 5 8.58 -0.94 22.27
CA VAL A 5 8.20 -2.35 22.42
C VAL A 5 6.79 -2.41 22.98
N PHE A 6 5.89 -3.10 22.28
CA PHE A 6 4.49 -3.24 22.67
C PHE A 6 4.17 -4.70 22.95
N THR A 7 3.69 -4.99 24.16
CA THR A 7 3.20 -6.32 24.54
C THR A 7 1.68 -6.28 24.61
N CYS A 8 0.99 -7.21 23.93
CA CYS A 8 -0.47 -7.25 23.87
C CYS A 8 -0.98 -8.69 23.83
N LYS A 9 -2.24 -8.90 24.24
CA LYS A 9 -2.93 -10.21 24.16
C LYS A 9 -3.54 -10.46 22.79
N ALA A 10 -3.97 -9.39 22.14
CA ALA A 10 -4.52 -9.37 20.79
C ALA A 10 -4.01 -8.11 20.08
N ALA A 11 -3.70 -8.24 18.79
CA ALA A 11 -3.24 -7.15 17.94
C ALA A 11 -4.04 -7.11 16.64
N MET A 12 -4.27 -5.92 16.11
CA MET A 12 -4.84 -5.70 14.78
C MET A 12 -3.83 -4.93 13.93
N VAL A 13 -3.57 -5.43 12.72
CA VAL A 13 -2.62 -4.81 11.78
C VAL A 13 -3.38 -4.11 10.65
N ALA A 14 -3.79 -2.86 10.88
CA ALA A 14 -4.60 -2.05 9.96
C ALA A 14 -3.76 -0.94 9.28
N CYS A 15 -2.71 -1.31 8.55
CA CYS A 15 -1.76 -0.39 7.91
C CYS A 15 -2.02 -0.18 6.39
N GLY A 16 -3.22 -0.49 5.90
CA GLY A 16 -3.59 -0.31 4.50
C GLY A 16 -2.97 -1.31 3.53
N GLY A 17 -3.02 -0.99 2.24
CA GLY A 17 -2.49 -1.81 1.15
C GLY A 17 -1.02 -1.54 0.82
N ALA A 18 -0.66 -1.69 -0.45
CA ALA A 18 0.70 -1.44 -0.93
C ALA A 18 0.71 -0.67 -2.26
N VAL A 19 1.52 0.39 -2.32
CA VAL A 19 1.68 1.30 -3.47
C VAL A 19 3.17 1.47 -3.75
N ASN A 20 3.53 1.97 -4.94
CA ASN A 20 4.92 2.16 -5.36
C ASN A 20 5.77 0.87 -5.46
N ILE A 21 5.13 -0.30 -5.45
CA ILE A 21 5.79 -1.58 -5.75
C ILE A 21 6.17 -1.66 -7.24
N PHE A 22 5.31 -1.11 -8.11
CA PHE A 22 5.57 -1.00 -9.54
C PHE A 22 6.02 0.42 -9.90
N ARG A 23 6.89 0.53 -10.92
CA ARG A 23 7.32 1.84 -11.43
C ARG A 23 6.11 2.63 -11.98
N PRO A 24 5.82 3.84 -11.46
CA PRO A 24 4.70 4.65 -11.94
C PRO A 24 4.99 5.28 -13.31
N ARG A 25 3.95 5.85 -13.94
CA ARG A 25 4.06 6.51 -15.25
C ARG A 25 4.89 7.80 -15.23
N SER A 26 4.96 8.48 -14.08
CA SER A 26 5.78 9.68 -13.84
C SER A 26 6.84 9.37 -12.79
N THR A 27 8.12 9.62 -13.09
CA THR A 27 9.26 9.15 -12.26
C THR A 27 10.02 10.25 -11.50
N GLY A 28 9.78 11.52 -11.83
CA GLY A 28 10.30 12.68 -11.07
C GLY A 28 9.45 12.98 -9.83
N GLU A 29 9.15 14.26 -9.59
CA GLU A 29 8.25 14.70 -8.50
C GLU A 29 6.87 14.01 -8.58
N GLY A 30 6.41 13.71 -9.80
CA GLY A 30 5.18 12.97 -10.06
C GLY A 30 5.15 11.53 -9.53
N LYS A 31 6.28 10.98 -9.04
CA LYS A 31 6.31 9.67 -8.37
C LYS A 31 5.44 9.66 -7.10
N GLY A 32 5.26 10.82 -6.46
CA GLY A 32 4.35 10.98 -5.33
C GLY A 32 2.86 10.86 -5.71
N ARG A 33 2.53 10.96 -7.01
CA ARG A 33 1.16 10.95 -7.52
C ARG A 33 0.73 9.55 -7.93
N ALA A 34 0.53 8.67 -6.96
CA ALA A 34 -0.16 7.41 -7.18
C ALA A 34 -1.68 7.59 -7.05
N TRP A 35 -2.47 6.70 -7.66
CA TRP A 35 -3.93 6.70 -7.49
C TRP A 35 -4.35 6.30 -6.06
N TYR A 36 -3.65 5.34 -5.46
CA TYR A 36 -3.85 4.90 -4.08
C TYR A 36 -2.84 5.61 -3.15
N PRO A 37 -3.11 5.78 -1.84
CA PRO A 37 -2.28 6.60 -0.97
C PRO A 37 -0.80 6.19 -0.95
N VAL A 38 0.09 7.15 -1.25
CA VAL A 38 1.51 6.89 -1.50
C VAL A 38 2.28 6.37 -0.28
N TRP A 39 1.78 6.63 0.93
CA TRP A 39 2.36 6.18 2.19
C TRP A 39 2.07 4.70 2.52
N ASN A 40 1.20 4.03 1.74
CA ASN A 40 0.90 2.61 1.95
C ASN A 40 2.04 1.74 1.43
N ALA A 41 2.88 1.23 2.35
CA ALA A 41 4.08 0.47 2.04
C ALA A 41 3.89 -1.06 2.06
N GLY A 42 2.67 -1.57 2.22
CA GLY A 42 2.41 -3.00 2.36
C GLY A 42 2.74 -3.58 3.74
N SER A 43 2.82 -2.73 4.77
CA SER A 43 3.17 -3.14 6.13
C SER A 43 2.22 -4.20 6.70
N THR A 44 0.92 -4.12 6.39
CA THR A 44 -0.04 -5.16 6.81
C THR A 44 0.35 -6.53 6.27
N TYR A 45 0.66 -6.62 4.97
CA TYR A 45 0.97 -7.91 4.34
C TYR A 45 2.27 -8.48 4.85
N THR A 46 3.35 -7.68 4.86
CA THR A 46 4.68 -8.17 5.22
C THR A 46 4.76 -8.57 6.69
N MET A 47 4.23 -7.76 7.62
CA MET A 47 4.29 -8.09 9.05
C MET A 47 3.47 -9.35 9.37
N CYS A 48 2.29 -9.49 8.77
CA CYS A 48 1.46 -10.68 8.99
C CYS A 48 2.06 -11.94 8.35
N ALA A 49 2.63 -11.82 7.15
CA ALA A 49 3.30 -12.93 6.47
C ALA A 49 4.50 -13.46 7.27
N GLN A 50 5.33 -12.55 7.80
CA GLN A 50 6.51 -12.91 8.58
C GLN A 50 6.19 -13.67 9.87
N VAL A 51 5.01 -13.43 10.47
CA VAL A 51 4.55 -14.16 11.66
C VAL A 51 3.74 -15.43 11.32
N GLY A 52 3.68 -15.80 10.03
CA GLY A 52 3.04 -17.04 9.58
C GLY A 52 1.53 -16.95 9.34
N ALA A 53 0.96 -15.74 9.25
CA ALA A 53 -0.46 -15.59 8.89
C ALA A 53 -0.69 -16.01 7.43
N THR A 54 -1.75 -16.79 7.19
CA THR A 54 -2.15 -17.19 5.83
C THR A 54 -2.57 -15.98 5.02
N LEU A 55 -1.93 -15.79 3.87
CA LEU A 55 -2.35 -14.81 2.86
C LEU A 55 -3.20 -15.50 1.79
N THR A 56 -4.10 -14.75 1.16
CA THR A 56 -4.97 -15.25 0.09
C THR A 56 -5.06 -14.24 -1.04
N MET A 57 -5.19 -14.73 -2.28
CA MET A 57 -5.33 -13.91 -3.50
C MET A 57 -4.24 -12.84 -3.66
N MET A 58 -2.98 -13.13 -3.28
CA MET A 58 -1.87 -12.16 -3.35
C MET A 58 -1.46 -11.82 -4.79
N GLU A 59 -1.85 -12.64 -5.76
CA GLU A 59 -1.72 -12.39 -7.19
C GLU A 59 -2.71 -11.35 -7.71
N ASN A 60 -3.81 -11.11 -6.99
CA ASN A 60 -4.81 -10.12 -7.39
C ASN A 60 -4.22 -8.70 -7.28
N ARG A 61 -4.41 -7.92 -8.33
CA ARG A 61 -3.95 -6.53 -8.41
C ARG A 61 -5.04 -5.63 -8.96
N PHE A 62 -5.10 -4.42 -8.45
CA PHE A 62 -6.03 -3.41 -8.92
C PHE A 62 -5.32 -2.37 -9.79
N THR A 63 -5.65 -2.33 -11.09
CA THR A 63 -5.09 -1.35 -12.04
C THR A 63 -6.19 -0.38 -12.47
N PRO A 64 -6.28 0.82 -11.87
CA PRO A 64 -7.37 1.75 -12.11
C PRO A 64 -7.24 2.50 -13.45
N SER A 65 -8.35 2.64 -14.17
CA SER A 65 -8.48 3.55 -15.31
C SER A 65 -8.99 4.91 -14.84
N ARG A 66 -8.16 5.95 -14.97
CA ARG A 66 -8.38 7.31 -14.43
C ARG A 66 -7.88 8.38 -15.40
N PHE A 67 -8.19 9.66 -15.13
CA PHE A 67 -7.58 10.76 -15.88
C PHE A 67 -6.05 10.70 -15.81
N LYS A 68 -5.42 10.88 -16.97
CA LYS A 68 -3.97 10.79 -17.15
C LYS A 68 -3.24 11.73 -16.18
N ASP A 69 -2.11 11.25 -15.64
CA ASP A 69 -1.19 11.92 -14.72
C ASP A 69 -1.77 12.25 -13.33
N GLY A 70 -2.93 12.91 -13.26
CA GLY A 70 -3.56 13.31 -12.00
C GLY A 70 -4.31 12.18 -11.27
N TYR A 71 -4.68 11.12 -11.99
CA TYR A 71 -5.47 9.97 -11.52
C TYR A 71 -6.79 10.34 -10.83
N GLY A 72 -7.42 11.43 -11.28
CA GLY A 72 -8.73 11.89 -10.81
C GLY A 72 -9.91 10.99 -11.23
N PRO A 73 -11.11 11.23 -10.68
CA PRO A 73 -12.31 10.46 -11.01
C PRO A 73 -12.63 10.55 -12.50
N VAL A 74 -13.11 9.45 -13.09
CA VAL A 74 -13.62 9.43 -14.48
C VAL A 74 -15.14 9.56 -14.40
N GLY A 75 -15.67 10.67 -14.92
CA GLY A 75 -17.08 11.03 -14.81
C GLY A 75 -17.36 11.99 -13.65
N ALA A 76 -17.90 13.16 -13.99
CA ALA A 76 -18.77 13.97 -13.13
C ALA A 76 -20.20 13.74 -13.61
#